data_AF-A0A955AP03-F1
#
_entry.id   AF-A0A955AP03-F1
#
_cell.length_a   1.000
_cell.length_b   1.000
_cell.length_c   1.000
_cell.angle_alpha   90.00
_cell.angle_beta   90.00
_cell.angle_gamma   90.00
#
_symmetry.space_group_name_H-M   'P 1'
#
loop_
_entity.id
_entity.type
_entity.pdbx_description
1 polymer ?
#
loop_
_entity_poly.entity_id
_entity_poly.type
_entity_poly.pdbx_seq_one_letter_code
_entity_poly.pdbx_strand_id
1 'polypeptide(L)'
;MVLVEIYVQLGNPAVFASPKSATDAAAFCETLRLNSNWESGDYDPAVAGPLWQWATTTTARFRQIIDARLAFTLRHHGVTHFATANDRHFTDFGFEAVWNPL
;
A
#
# COMPACT_ATOMS: atom_id res chain seq x y z
N MET A 1 -4.81 -0.08 -3.28
CA MET A 1 -4.11 -1.32 -2.85
C MET A 1 -4.18 -1.59 -1.35
N VAL A 2 -3.91 -0.62 -0.47
CA VAL A 2 -3.87 -0.84 0.99
C VAL A 2 -5.17 -1.42 1.59
N LEU A 3 -6.35 -0.95 1.16
CA LEU A 3 -7.62 -1.51 1.64
C LEU A 3 -7.82 -3.00 1.29
N VAL A 4 -7.25 -3.45 0.18
CA VAL A 4 -7.28 -4.87 -0.21
C VAL A 4 -6.38 -5.69 0.71
N GLU A 5 -5.20 -5.17 1.07
CA GLU A 5 -4.32 -5.82 2.04
C GLU A 5 -4.95 -5.90 3.42
N ILE A 6 -5.60 -4.81 3.88
CA ILE A 6 -6.38 -4.81 5.12
C ILE A 6 -7.48 -5.86 5.06
N TYR A 7 -8.26 -5.91 3.98
CA TYR A 7 -9.31 -6.92 3.79
C TYR A 7 -8.77 -8.34 3.94
N VAL A 8 -7.65 -8.65 3.27
CA VAL A 8 -7.01 -9.97 3.35
C VAL A 8 -6.55 -10.27 4.78
N GLN A 9 -5.92 -9.31 5.47
CA GLN A 9 -5.42 -9.55 6.82
C GLN A 9 -6.56 -9.70 7.84
N LEU A 10 -7.67 -8.97 7.71
CA LEU A 10 -8.82 -9.11 8.60
C LEU A 10 -9.41 -10.52 8.62
N GLY A 11 -9.34 -11.23 7.49
CA GLY A 11 -9.76 -12.63 7.38
C GLY A 11 -8.66 -13.66 7.68
N ASN A 12 -7.44 -13.23 8.04
CA ASN A 12 -6.29 -14.12 8.18
C ASN A 12 -6.15 -14.70 9.60
N PRO A 13 -6.33 -16.02 9.80
CA PRO A 13 -6.18 -16.68 11.11
C PRO A 13 -4.75 -16.70 11.65
N ALA A 14 -3.74 -16.47 10.81
CA ALA A 14 -2.37 -16.32 11.27
C ALA A 14 -2.11 -14.95 11.94
N VAL A 15 -3.00 -13.98 11.73
CA VAL A 15 -2.86 -12.61 12.27
C VAL A 15 -3.87 -12.34 13.37
N PHE A 16 -5.14 -12.72 13.20
CA PHE A 16 -6.19 -12.50 14.19
C PHE A 16 -6.67 -13.82 14.80
N ALA A 17 -6.74 -13.86 16.14
CA ALA A 17 -7.29 -15.01 16.86
C ALA A 17 -8.78 -15.27 16.54
N SER A 18 -9.52 -14.23 16.16
CA SER A 18 -10.88 -14.31 15.65
C SER A 18 -10.98 -13.52 14.34
N PRO A 19 -10.70 -14.17 13.19
CA PRO A 19 -10.76 -13.51 11.89
C PRO A 19 -12.18 -13.07 11.55
N LYS A 20 -12.29 -11.96 10.83
CA LYS A 20 -13.56 -11.47 10.31
C LYS A 20 -14.07 -12.37 9.18
N SER A 21 -15.39 -12.47 9.06
CA SER A 21 -16.00 -12.98 7.85
C SER A 21 -15.69 -12.06 6.66
N ALA A 22 -15.82 -12.56 5.43
CA ALA A 22 -15.65 -11.74 4.23
C ALA A 22 -16.57 -10.50 4.23
N THR A 23 -17.82 -10.67 4.67
CA THR A 23 -18.80 -9.58 4.78
C THR A 23 -18.35 -8.53 5.79
N ASP A 24 -17.91 -8.95 6.98
CA ASP A 24 -17.46 -8.01 8.02
C ASP A 24 -16.17 -7.30 7.64
N ALA A 25 -15.25 -7.99 6.97
CA ALA A 25 -14.02 -7.38 6.46
C ALA A 25 -14.32 -6.34 5.36
N ALA A 26 -15.24 -6.63 4.44
CA ALA A 26 -15.67 -5.69 3.41
C ALA A 26 -16.34 -4.45 4.02
N ALA A 27 -17.26 -4.64 4.97
CA ALA A 27 -17.92 -3.52 5.66
C ALA A 27 -16.93 -2.63 6.43
N PHE A 28 -15.91 -3.23 7.03
CA PHE A 28 -14.83 -2.48 7.69
C PHE A 28 -14.04 -1.65 6.68
N CYS A 29 -13.58 -2.25 5.58
CA CYS A 29 -12.85 -1.52 4.54
C CYS A 29 -13.68 -0.41 3.89
N GLU A 30 -14.98 -0.61 3.72
CA GLU A 30 -15.89 0.42 3.18
C GLU A 30 -16.02 1.61 4.13
N THR A 31 -16.05 1.37 5.45
CA THR A 31 -16.04 2.44 6.45
C THR A 31 -14.76 3.28 6.35
N LEU A 32 -13.61 2.64 6.14
CA LEU A 32 -12.34 3.35 5.91
C LEU A 32 -12.36 4.15 4.60
N ARG A 33 -12.90 3.56 3.52
CA ARG A 33 -12.99 4.19 2.20
C ARG A 33 -13.88 5.44 2.20
N LEU A 34 -14.92 5.46 3.02
CA LEU A 34 -15.88 6.57 3.14
C LEU A 34 -15.44 7.64 4.15
N ASN A 35 -14.25 7.53 4.75
CA ASN A 35 -13.75 8.53 5.68
C ASN A 35 -13.52 9.87 4.97
N SER A 36 -14.27 10.91 5.35
CA SER A 36 -14.24 12.22 4.70
C SER A 36 -12.92 12.98 4.88
N ASN A 37 -12.08 12.58 5.83
CA ASN A 37 -10.77 13.18 6.04
C ASN A 37 -9.69 12.56 5.17
N TRP A 38 -9.99 11.47 4.44
CA TRP A 38 -9.02 10.70 3.69
C TRP A 38 -9.27 10.86 2.19
N GLU A 39 -8.18 10.99 1.44
CA GLU A 39 -8.20 10.87 0.00
C GLU A 39 -7.80 9.45 -0.41
N SER A 40 -8.55 8.85 -1.33
CA SER A 40 -8.29 7.50 -1.81
C SER A 40 -7.52 7.55 -3.14
N GLY A 41 -6.22 7.29 -3.09
CA GLY A 41 -5.41 7.04 -4.28
C GLY A 41 -5.55 5.59 -4.75
N ASP A 42 -6.10 5.37 -5.94
CA ASP A 42 -6.08 4.07 -6.60
C ASP A 42 -5.02 4.01 -7.71
N TYR A 43 -4.75 2.81 -8.20
CA TYR A 43 -3.80 2.58 -9.27
C TYR A 43 -4.26 3.23 -10.58
N ASP A 44 -3.40 4.07 -11.15
CA ASP A 44 -3.54 4.62 -12.51
C ASP A 44 -2.70 3.78 -13.49
N PRO A 45 -3.19 3.47 -14.71
CA PRO A 45 -2.42 2.77 -15.74
C PRO A 45 -1.04 3.39 -16.04
N ALA A 46 -0.86 4.71 -15.87
CA ALA A 46 0.42 5.39 -16.04
C ALA A 46 1.51 4.90 -15.07
N VAL A 47 1.12 4.32 -13.92
CA VAL A 47 2.04 3.71 -12.95
C VAL A 47 2.72 2.44 -13.49
N ALA A 48 2.12 1.77 -14.49
CA ALA A 48 2.64 0.52 -15.05
C ALA A 48 4.08 0.65 -15.56
N GLY A 49 4.36 1.72 -16.33
CA GLY A 49 5.65 1.92 -16.99
C GLY A 49 6.81 1.99 -15.99
N PRO A 50 6.79 2.96 -15.04
CA PRO A 50 7.80 3.06 -14.00
C PRO A 50 7.95 1.77 -13.16
N LEU A 51 6.84 1.12 -12.81
CA LEU A 51 6.86 -0.12 -12.03
C LEU A 51 7.58 -1.25 -12.78
N TRP A 52 7.25 -1.48 -14.04
CA TRP A 52 7.87 -2.54 -14.84
C TRP A 52 9.32 -2.21 -15.17
N GLN A 53 9.66 -0.93 -15.40
CA GLN A 53 11.05 -0.51 -15.54
C GLN A 53 11.85 -0.84 -14.27
N TRP A 54 11.35 -0.44 -13.09
CA TRP A 54 11.96 -0.78 -11.80
C TRP A 54 12.12 -2.30 -11.63
N ALA A 55 11.12 -3.09 -12.02
CA ALA A 55 11.13 -4.55 -11.91
C ALA A 55 12.23 -5.21 -12.75
N THR A 56 12.70 -4.57 -13.83
CA THR A 56 13.83 -5.09 -14.63
C THR A 56 15.20 -4.88 -13.99
N THR A 57 15.33 -3.85 -13.14
CA THR A 57 16.61 -3.44 -12.56
C THR A 57 16.81 -3.91 -11.12
N THR A 58 15.72 -4.31 -10.47
CA THR A 58 15.73 -4.62 -9.05
C THR A 58 16.27 -6.03 -8.78
N THR A 59 17.05 -6.19 -7.70
CA THR A 59 17.40 -7.51 -7.13
C THR A 59 16.37 -7.98 -6.09
N ALA A 60 15.32 -7.18 -5.93
CA ALA A 60 14.27 -7.34 -4.94
C ALA A 60 13.44 -8.63 -5.13
N ARG A 61 13.01 -9.22 -4.02
CA ARG A 61 12.16 -10.44 -4.02
C ARG A 61 10.69 -10.09 -4.23
N PHE A 62 9.88 -11.10 -4.53
CA PHE A 62 8.43 -11.01 -4.82
C PHE A 62 7.62 -9.99 -3.99
N ARG A 63 7.81 -9.89 -2.67
CA ARG A 63 7.04 -8.96 -1.82
C ARG A 63 7.28 -7.48 -2.15
N GLN A 64 8.48 -7.14 -2.64
CA GLN A 64 8.87 -5.77 -2.89
C GLN A 64 8.22 -5.17 -4.15
N ILE A 65 7.65 -5.98 -5.06
CA ILE A 65 6.90 -5.42 -6.21
C ILE A 65 5.57 -4.79 -5.78
N ILE A 66 4.97 -5.29 -4.70
CA ILE A 66 3.74 -4.72 -4.14
C ILE A 66 4.05 -3.38 -3.46
N ASP A 67 5.12 -3.35 -2.65
CA ASP A 67 5.63 -2.11 -2.05
C ASP A 67 6.01 -1.09 -3.15
N ALA A 68 6.68 -1.53 -4.22
CA ALA A 68 7.02 -0.66 -5.35
C ALA A 68 5.77 -0.10 -6.05
N ARG A 69 4.76 -0.93 -6.28
CA ARG A 69 3.49 -0.48 -6.87
C ARG A 69 2.80 0.55 -5.98
N LEU A 70 2.80 0.33 -4.66
CA LEU A 70 2.29 1.32 -3.71
C LEU A 70 3.08 2.62 -3.80
N ALA A 71 4.42 2.55 -3.79
CA ALA A 71 5.29 3.71 -3.85
C ALA A 71 5.05 4.55 -5.10
N PHE A 72 5.07 3.94 -6.29
CA PHE A 72 4.81 4.65 -7.54
C PHE A 72 3.39 5.21 -7.62
N THR A 73 2.40 4.51 -7.07
CA THR A 73 1.02 5.04 -6.99
C THR A 73 0.96 6.29 -6.11
N LEU A 74 1.57 6.27 -4.92
CA LEU A 74 1.61 7.43 -4.03
C LEU A 74 2.33 8.61 -4.68
N ARG A 75 3.48 8.38 -5.31
CA ARG A 75 4.22 9.43 -6.04
C ARG A 75 3.43 10.00 -7.22
N HIS A 76 2.72 9.14 -7.96
CA HIS A 76 1.86 9.57 -9.06
C HIS A 76 0.75 10.52 -8.58
N HIS A 77 0.18 10.26 -7.40
CA HIS A 77 -0.82 11.13 -6.75
C HIS A 77 -0.20 12.31 -5.97
N GLY A 78 1.07 12.62 -6.18
CA GLY A 78 1.71 13.81 -5.61
C GLY A 78 2.14 13.68 -4.14
N VAL A 79 2.08 12.48 -3.54
CA VAL A 79 2.58 12.27 -2.17
C VAL A 79 4.10 12.44 -2.14
N THR A 80 4.59 13.35 -1.31
CA THR A 80 6.03 13.60 -1.09
C THR A 80 6.52 13.14 0.28
N HIS A 81 5.62 13.06 1.27
CA HIS A 81 5.91 12.64 2.65
C HIS A 81 5.12 11.38 2.97
N PHE A 82 5.80 10.28 3.31
CA PHE A 82 5.16 8.98 3.50
C PHE A 82 5.47 8.35 4.87
N ALA A 83 4.43 8.20 5.70
CA ALA A 83 4.52 7.51 6.98
C ALA A 83 4.27 6.00 6.81
N THR A 84 5.23 5.16 7.22
CA THR A 84 5.11 3.70 7.16
C THR A 84 6.06 3.01 8.13
N ALA A 85 5.61 1.91 8.75
CA ALA A 85 6.45 1.10 9.63
C ALA A 85 7.60 0.37 8.90
N ASN A 86 7.55 0.30 7.57
CA ASN A 86 8.58 -0.34 6.73
C ASN A 86 9.37 0.71 5.92
N ASP A 87 9.69 1.85 6.54
CA ASP A 87 10.35 3.02 5.93
C ASP A 87 11.52 2.67 4.99
N ARG A 88 12.39 1.74 5.40
CA ARG A 88 13.55 1.28 4.61
C ARG A 88 13.20 0.70 3.24
N HIS A 89 11.98 0.21 3.04
CA HIS A 89 11.56 -0.32 1.74
C HIS A 89 11.25 0.78 0.73
N PHE A 90 11.08 2.03 1.18
CA PHE A 90 10.55 3.13 0.37
C PHE A 90 11.56 4.26 0.12
N THR A 91 12.77 4.18 0.66
CA THR A 91 13.78 5.26 0.59
C THR A 91 14.16 5.63 -0.84
N ASP A 92 14.16 4.67 -1.75
CA ASP A 92 14.70 4.86 -3.11
C ASP A 92 13.61 5.20 -4.15
N PHE A 93 12.38 5.48 -3.71
CA PHE A 93 11.25 5.83 -4.60
C PHE A 93 11.04 7.34 -4.77
N GLY A 94 11.97 8.16 -4.26
CA GLY A 94 12.00 9.60 -4.50
C GLY A 94 10.98 10.40 -3.69
N PHE A 95 10.59 9.90 -2.51
CA PHE A 95 9.90 10.71 -1.51
C PHE A 95 10.86 11.74 -0.89
N GLU A 96 10.33 12.87 -0.44
CA GLU A 96 11.10 13.87 0.31
C GLU A 96 11.37 13.41 1.75
N ALA A 97 10.39 12.71 2.35
CA ALA A 97 10.52 12.09 3.65
C ALA A 97 9.78 10.76 3.71
N VAL A 98 10.42 9.77 4.32
CA VAL A 98 9.80 8.52 4.73
C VAL A 98 10.16 8.28 6.18
N TRP A 99 9.18 8.00 7.03
CA TRP A 99 9.42 7.76 8.45
C TRP A 99 8.49 6.70 9.02
N ASN A 100 8.96 6.03 10.06
CA ASN A 100 8.12 5.17 10.88
C ASN A 100 7.35 6.03 11.91
N PRO A 101 6.00 6.03 11.88
CA PRO A 101 5.20 6.79 12.84
C PRO A 101 5.01 6.09 14.20
N LEU A 102 5.57 4.88 14.38
CA LEU A 102 5.48 4.06 15.60
C LEU A 102 6.74 4.12 16.45
#